data_AF-K9VVX4-F1
#
_entry.id   AF-K9VVX4-F1
#
_cell.length_a   1.000
_cell.length_b   1.000
_cell.length_c   1.000
_cell.angle_alpha   90.00
_cell.angle_beta   90.00
_cell.angle_gamma   90.00
#
_symmetry.space_group_name_H-M   'P 1'
#
loop_
_entity.id
_entity.type
_entity.pdbx_description
1 polymer ?
#
loop_
_entity_poly.entity_id
_entity_poly.type
_entity_poly.pdbx_seq_one_letter_code
_entity_poly.pdbx_strand_id
1 'polypeptide(L)'
;MPTNLNSYRHYVYRINLHIVVVTKYRRKVITSEILTRMEEIFSRICLGQKSKLIEFGGESDHVHLLIDIYPDVAPSKLVNSLKTVSSRLIRKEFAEHINKFYWKPVFWTGAYCVISAGGAPLEILKSYIQN
;
A
#
# COMPACT_ATOMS: atom_id res chain seq x y z
N MET A 1 13.67 21.94 4.58
CA MET A 1 14.29 21.16 3.47
C MET A 1 13.49 21.46 2.21
N PRO A 2 14.13 21.68 1.05
CA PRO A 2 13.39 21.92 -0.19
C PRO A 2 12.52 20.70 -0.50
N THR A 3 11.22 20.93 -0.58
CA THR A 3 10.24 19.89 -0.88
C THR A 3 10.34 19.60 -2.38
N ASN A 4 11.04 18.53 -2.77
CA ASN A 4 11.02 18.08 -4.16
C ASN A 4 9.57 17.72 -4.53
N LEU A 5 9.00 18.43 -5.51
CA LEU A 5 7.66 18.22 -6.02
C LEU A 5 7.72 17.59 -7.41
N ASN A 6 6.78 16.67 -7.69
CA ASN A 6 6.59 16.13 -9.02
C ASN A 6 5.86 17.15 -9.88
N SER A 7 6.24 17.30 -11.15
CA SER A 7 5.60 18.21 -12.09
C SER A 7 5.08 17.46 -13.32
N TYR A 8 3.88 17.82 -13.76
CA TYR A 8 3.26 17.39 -15.00
C TYR A 8 2.65 18.62 -15.70
N ARG A 9 2.28 18.50 -16.99
CA ARG A 9 1.91 19.63 -17.87
C ARG A 9 1.08 20.74 -17.23
N HIS A 10 0.09 20.39 -16.40
CA HIS A 10 -0.87 21.34 -15.82
C HIS A 10 -0.95 21.28 -14.29
N TYR A 11 -0.08 20.52 -13.62
CA TYR A 11 -0.12 20.40 -12.16
C TYR A 11 1.23 19.98 -11.58
N VAL A 12 1.48 20.47 -10.37
CA VAL A 12 2.61 20.08 -9.53
C VAL A 12 2.03 19.40 -8.29
N TYR A 13 2.60 18.28 -7.88
CA TYR A 13 2.04 17.47 -6.81
C TYR A 13 3.11 16.73 -6.02
N ARG A 14 2.73 16.33 -4.82
CA ARG A 14 3.44 15.33 -4.02
C ARG A 14 2.39 14.66 -3.13
N ILE A 15 2.05 13.42 -3.44
CA ILE A 15 1.00 12.69 -2.74
C ILE A 15 1.58 11.34 -2.35
N ASN A 16 2.12 11.27 -1.14
CA ASN A 16 2.56 10.01 -0.57
C ASN A 16 1.49 9.46 0.35
N LEU A 17 1.23 8.16 0.27
CA LEU A 17 0.28 7.45 1.12
C LEU A 17 1.00 6.36 1.89
N HIS A 18 0.78 6.30 3.20
CA HIS A 18 1.09 5.15 4.02
C HIS A 18 -0.15 4.27 4.13
N ILE A 19 -0.06 3.07 3.58
CA ILE A 19 -1.15 2.10 3.55
C ILE A 19 -0.78 0.93 4.46
N VAL A 20 -1.76 0.50 5.27
CA VAL A 20 -1.62 -0.70 6.11
C VAL A 20 -2.74 -1.68 5.77
N VAL A 21 -2.36 -2.91 5.45
CA VAL A 21 -3.31 -4.01 5.25
C VAL A 21 -2.97 -5.17 6.17
N VAL A 22 -4.02 -5.74 6.78
CA VAL A 22 -3.91 -6.73 7.84
C VAL A 22 -4.54 -8.03 7.39
N THR A 23 -3.89 -9.14 7.71
CA THR A 23 -4.37 -10.49 7.40
C THR A 23 -5.73 -10.76 8.04
N LYS A 24 -6.51 -11.66 7.46
CA LYS A 24 -7.81 -12.04 7.98
C LYS A 24 -7.62 -12.68 9.36
N TYR A 25 -8.36 -12.18 10.36
CA TYR A 25 -8.26 -12.63 11.75
C TYR A 25 -6.87 -12.42 12.40
N ARG A 26 -6.03 -11.53 11.84
CA ARG A 26 -4.65 -11.27 12.29
C ARG A 26 -3.80 -12.54 12.45
N ARG A 27 -4.00 -13.52 11.57
CA ARG A 27 -3.20 -14.75 11.60
C ARG A 27 -1.77 -14.42 11.20
N LYS A 28 -0.80 -14.94 11.96
CA LYS A 28 0.64 -14.84 11.69
C LYS A 28 1.06 -15.75 10.52
N VAL A 29 0.47 -15.51 9.35
CA VAL A 29 0.61 -16.35 8.14
C VAL A 29 1.71 -15.85 7.22
N ILE A 30 2.13 -14.59 7.35
CA ILE A 30 3.13 -13.99 6.48
C ILE A 30 4.53 -14.41 6.94
N THR A 31 5.23 -15.15 6.09
CA THR A 31 6.65 -15.51 6.25
C THR A 31 7.53 -14.49 5.53
N SER A 32 8.84 -14.53 5.77
CA SER A 32 9.80 -13.68 5.06
C SER A 32 9.75 -13.90 3.54
N GLU A 33 9.59 -15.15 3.09
CA GLU A 33 9.42 -15.47 1.67
C GLU A 33 8.14 -14.86 1.08
N ILE A 34 7.03 -14.92 1.83
CA ILE A 34 5.76 -14.29 1.43
C ILE A 34 5.91 -12.76 1.39
N LEU A 35 6.67 -12.14 2.31
CA LEU A 35 6.94 -10.70 2.29
C LEU A 35 7.69 -10.29 1.03
N THR A 36 8.81 -10.96 0.72
CA THR A 36 9.58 -10.69 -0.50
C THR A 36 8.70 -10.80 -1.73
N ARG A 37 7.87 -11.86 -1.80
CA ARG A 37 6.97 -12.05 -2.93
C ARG A 37 5.86 -10.99 -3.00
N MET A 38 5.34 -10.56 -1.86
CA MET A 38 4.35 -9.48 -1.81
C MET A 38 4.92 -8.16 -2.31
N GLU A 39 6.16 -7.84 -1.96
CA GLU A 39 6.83 -6.61 -2.42
C GLU A 39 6.90 -6.55 -3.95
N GLU A 40 7.27 -7.66 -4.61
CA GLU A 40 7.30 -7.76 -6.06
C GLU A 40 5.90 -7.56 -6.68
N ILE A 41 4.89 -8.21 -6.10
CA ILE A 41 3.50 -8.10 -6.56
C ILE A 41 3.01 -6.66 -6.43
N PHE A 42 3.23 -6.03 -5.27
CA PHE A 42 2.80 -4.66 -5.02
C PHE A 42 3.54 -3.65 -5.88
N SER A 43 4.85 -3.81 -6.08
CA SER A 43 5.65 -2.99 -6.99
C SER A 43 5.07 -3.02 -8.41
N ARG A 44 4.76 -4.21 -8.91
CA ARG A 44 4.17 -4.39 -10.25
C ARG A 44 2.77 -3.78 -10.37
N ILE A 45 1.94 -3.92 -9.34
CA ILE A 45 0.59 -3.32 -9.32
C ILE A 45 0.69 -1.79 -9.33
N CYS A 46 1.57 -1.22 -8.51
CA CYS A 46 1.77 0.23 -8.46
C CYS A 46 2.20 0.77 -9.82
N LEU A 47 3.22 0.15 -10.43
CA LEU A 47 3.72 0.54 -11.74
C LEU A 47 2.62 0.55 -12.82
N GLY A 48 1.73 -0.45 -12.80
CA GLY A 48 0.59 -0.54 -13.72
C GLY A 48 -0.57 0.43 -13.43
N GLN A 49 -0.56 1.13 -12.29
CA GLN A 49 -1.67 1.99 -11.84
C GLN A 49 -1.22 3.43 -11.53
N LYS A 50 -0.30 3.97 -12.33
CA LYS A 50 0.23 5.35 -12.18
C LYS A 50 0.65 5.66 -10.73
N SER A 51 1.34 4.72 -10.11
CA SER A 51 1.79 4.81 -8.74
C SER A 51 3.19 4.21 -8.63
N LYS A 52 3.91 4.54 -7.57
CA LYS A 52 5.24 3.98 -7.30
C LYS A 52 5.31 3.52 -5.85
N LEU A 53 5.65 2.25 -5.64
CA LEU A 53 6.01 1.76 -4.31
C LEU A 53 7.38 2.35 -3.96
N ILE A 54 7.44 3.16 -2.91
CA ILE A 54 8.67 3.79 -2.41
C ILE A 54 9.34 2.86 -1.42
N GLU A 55 8.57 2.37 -0.45
CA GLU A 55 9.07 1.54 0.64
C GLU A 55 8.01 0.50 1.02
N PHE A 56 8.48 -0.67 1.40
CA PHE A 56 7.66 -1.80 1.80
C PHE A 56 8.25 -2.46 3.04
N GLY A 57 7.38 -2.84 3.96
CA GLY A 57 7.76 -3.59 5.14
C GLY A 57 6.54 -4.29 5.74
N GLY A 58 6.75 -5.19 6.68
CA GLY A 58 5.64 -5.86 7.32
C GLY A 58 6.08 -6.84 8.38
N GLU A 59 5.09 -7.36 9.09
CA GLU A 59 5.23 -8.40 10.08
C GLU A 59 4.42 -9.63 9.66
N SER A 60 4.39 -10.63 10.54
CA SER A 60 3.71 -11.89 10.28
C SER A 60 2.19 -11.80 10.05
N ASP A 61 1.53 -10.71 10.45
CA ASP A 61 0.07 -10.54 10.31
C ASP A 61 -0.36 -9.28 9.54
N HIS A 62 0.55 -8.39 9.12
CA HIS A 62 0.22 -7.16 8.40
C HIS A 62 1.40 -6.62 7.59
N VAL A 63 1.12 -5.75 6.62
CA VAL A 63 2.15 -5.07 5.82
C VAL A 63 1.87 -3.57 5.71
N HIS A 64 2.96 -2.81 5.58
CA HIS A 64 3.03 -1.37 5.39
C HIS A 64 3.57 -1.06 4.00
N LEU A 65 2.93 -0.11 3.31
CA LEU A 65 3.38 0.38 2.02
C LEU A 65 3.46 1.90 2.06
N LEU A 66 4.59 2.46 1.63
CA LEU A 66 4.71 3.87 1.31
C LEU A 66 4.63 4.01 -0.22
N ILE A 67 3.59 4.69 -0.72
CA ILE A 67 3.32 4.78 -2.15
C ILE A 67 3.24 6.24 -2.58
N ASP A 68 3.93 6.60 -3.66
CA ASP A 68 3.69 7.84 -4.41
C ASP A 68 2.58 7.62 -5.44
N ILE A 69 1.58 8.49 -5.46
CA ILE A 69 0.45 8.37 -6.39
C ILE A 69 0.24 9.64 -7.20
N TYR A 70 -0.22 9.48 -8.44
CA TYR A 70 -0.67 10.62 -9.25
C TYR A 70 -2.01 11.17 -8.71
N PRO A 71 -2.32 12.47 -8.93
CA PRO A 71 -3.55 13.09 -8.41
C PRO A 71 -4.86 12.48 -8.92
N ASP A 72 -4.85 11.80 -10.07
CA ASP A 72 -6.01 11.13 -10.66
C ASP A 72 -6.22 9.70 -10.13
N VAL A 73 -5.31 9.19 -9.28
CA VAL A 73 -5.41 7.86 -8.70
C VAL A 73 -6.31 7.87 -7.47
N ALA A 74 -7.42 7.13 -7.53
CA ALA A 74 -8.28 6.91 -6.38
C ALA A 74 -7.66 5.90 -5.39
N PRO A 75 -7.35 6.29 -4.13
CA PRO A 75 -6.68 5.40 -3.17
C PRO A 75 -7.46 4.10 -2.90
N SER A 76 -8.79 4.17 -2.84
CA SER A 76 -9.65 3.01 -2.61
C SER A 76 -9.54 1.97 -3.73
N LYS A 77 -9.43 2.40 -4.99
CA LYS A 77 -9.23 1.51 -6.15
C LYS A 77 -7.85 0.86 -6.12
N LEU A 78 -6.81 1.63 -5.78
CA LEU A 78 -5.45 1.12 -5.62
C LEU A 78 -5.39 0.06 -4.52
N VAL A 79 -5.91 0.33 -3.32
CA VAL A 79 -5.92 -0.64 -2.23
C VAL A 79 -6.71 -1.89 -2.58
N ASN A 80 -7.84 -1.76 -3.29
CA ASN A 80 -8.60 -2.91 -3.74
C ASN A 80 -7.79 -3.80 -4.70
N SER A 81 -7.07 -3.21 -5.67
CA SER A 81 -6.17 -3.94 -6.57
C SER A 81 -5.05 -4.63 -5.80
N LEU A 82 -4.37 -3.90 -4.90
CA LEU A 82 -3.30 -4.45 -4.06
C LEU A 82 -3.80 -5.68 -3.30
N LYS A 83 -4.91 -5.58 -2.56
CA LYS A 83 -5.47 -6.67 -1.75
C LYS A 83 -5.96 -7.85 -2.59
N THR A 84 -6.68 -7.58 -3.69
CA THR A 84 -7.30 -8.63 -4.50
C THR A 84 -6.26 -9.44 -5.25
N VAL A 85 -5.31 -8.77 -5.91
CA VAL A 85 -4.27 -9.44 -6.71
C VAL A 85 -3.30 -10.17 -5.80
N SER A 86 -2.80 -9.54 -4.73
CA SER A 86 -1.90 -10.21 -3.78
C SER A 86 -2.57 -11.41 -3.11
N SER A 87 -3.82 -11.28 -2.65
CA SER A 87 -4.54 -12.42 -2.06
C SER A 87 -4.62 -13.59 -3.04
N ARG A 88 -4.96 -13.35 -4.31
CA ARG A 88 -5.07 -14.43 -5.29
C ARG A 88 -3.73 -15.09 -5.59
N LEU A 89 -2.68 -14.31 -5.79
CA LEU A 89 -1.35 -14.82 -6.14
C LEU A 89 -0.70 -15.55 -4.96
N ILE A 90 -0.67 -14.94 -3.78
CA ILE A 90 -0.07 -15.56 -2.59
C ILE A 90 -0.80 -16.86 -2.22
N ARG A 91 -2.14 -16.90 -2.27
CA ARG A 91 -2.88 -18.13 -2.00
C ARG A 91 -2.61 -19.23 -3.02
N LYS A 92 -2.29 -18.88 -4.27
CA LYS A 92 -1.95 -19.84 -5.32
C LYS A 92 -0.52 -20.35 -5.16
N GLU A 93 0.43 -19.44 -4.98
CA GLU A 93 1.87 -19.74 -4.93
C GLU A 93 2.26 -20.45 -3.62
N PHE A 94 1.61 -20.11 -2.49
CA PHE A 94 1.92 -20.65 -1.16
C PHE A 94 0.79 -21.53 -0.59
N ALA A 95 0.01 -22.19 -1.46
CA ALA A 95 -1.22 -22.89 -1.06
C ALA A 95 -1.04 -23.85 0.12
N GLU A 96 0.03 -24.65 0.13
CA GLU A 96 0.32 -25.60 1.21
C GLU A 96 0.50 -24.93 2.57
N HIS A 97 1.12 -23.75 2.61
CA HIS A 97 1.30 -22.98 3.84
C HIS A 97 0.01 -22.26 4.24
N ILE A 98 -0.63 -21.56 3.30
CA ILE A 98 -1.85 -20.78 3.55
C ILE A 98 -3.00 -21.66 4.05
N ASN A 99 -3.18 -22.85 3.48
CA ASN A 99 -4.29 -23.74 3.82
C ASN A 99 -4.23 -24.26 5.27
N LYS A 100 -3.07 -24.15 5.93
CA LYS A 100 -2.92 -24.44 7.37
C LYS A 100 -3.59 -23.37 8.25
N PHE A 101 -3.79 -22.16 7.72
CA PHE A 101 -4.36 -21.02 8.46
C PHE A 101 -5.81 -20.71 8.06
N TYR A 102 -6.19 -20.96 6.81
CA TYR A 102 -7.51 -20.62 6.27
C TYR A 102 -8.15 -21.78 5.51
N TRP A 103 -9.38 -22.13 5.88
CA TRP A 103 -10.22 -23.08 5.12
C TRP A 103 -11.07 -22.41 4.03
N LYS A 104 -11.13 -21.07 4.01
CA LYS A 104 -11.83 -20.26 3.00
C LYS A 104 -10.81 -19.55 2.12
N PRO A 105 -11.18 -19.14 0.88
CA PRO A 105 -10.31 -18.41 -0.04
C PRO A 105 -10.12 -16.94 0.37
N VAL A 106 -9.62 -16.69 1.58
CA VAL A 106 -9.40 -15.36 2.18
C VAL A 106 -7.93 -15.16 2.51
N PHE A 107 -7.49 -13.90 2.55
CA PHE A 107 -6.12 -13.58 2.98
C PHE A 107 -6.08 -12.30 3.80
N TRP A 108 -6.68 -11.21 3.30
CA TRP A 108 -6.77 -9.93 3.99
C TRP A 108 -8.11 -9.78 4.72
N THR A 109 -8.14 -8.95 5.76
CA THR A 109 -9.40 -8.41 6.29
C THR A 109 -10.06 -7.46 5.29
N GLY A 110 -11.34 -7.12 5.49
CA GLY A 110 -12.05 -6.13 4.66
C GLY A 110 -11.51 -4.71 4.84
N ALA A 111 -11.17 -4.35 6.08
CA ALA A 111 -10.60 -3.06 6.44
C ALA A 111 -9.17 -2.84 5.89
N TYR A 112 -8.76 -1.59 5.85
CA TYR A 112 -7.41 -1.12 5.54
C TYR A 112 -7.22 0.28 6.12
N CYS A 113 -5.98 0.68 6.35
CA CYS A 113 -5.63 2.04 6.78
C CYS A 113 -4.98 2.78 5.60
N VAL A 114 -5.29 4.06 5.46
CA VAL A 114 -4.61 4.99 4.53
C VAL A 114 -4.35 6.28 5.28
N ILE A 115 -3.08 6.70 5.31
CA ILE A 115 -2.61 7.90 5.98
C ILE A 115 -1.85 8.71 4.94
N SER A 116 -2.10 10.02 4.84
CA SER A 116 -1.26 10.89 4.01
C SER A 116 0.12 11.03 4.64
N ALA A 117 1.16 10.85 3.83
CA ALA A 117 2.55 10.97 4.20
C ALA A 117 3.21 12.09 3.37
N GLY A 118 4.23 12.76 3.91
CA GLY A 118 5.10 13.64 3.12
C GLY A 118 4.64 15.08 2.89
N GLY A 119 3.69 15.59 3.68
CA GLY A 119 3.33 17.02 3.72
C GLY A 119 4.02 17.77 4.87
N ALA A 120 4.06 19.11 4.79
CA ALA A 120 4.32 19.92 5.97
C ALA A 120 3.22 19.64 7.02
N PRO A 121 3.54 19.70 8.33
CA PRO A 121 2.53 19.61 9.38
C PRO A 121 1.34 20.53 9.08
N LEU A 122 0.13 20.08 9.40
CA LEU A 122 -1.09 20.82 9.09
C LEU A 122 -1.05 22.26 9.59
N GLU A 123 -0.44 22.49 10.75
CA GLU A 123 -0.26 23.83 11.33
C GLU A 123 0.63 24.74 10.47
N ILE A 124 1.66 24.19 9.83
CA ILE A 124 2.50 24.95 8.89
C ILE A 124 1.68 25.30 7.63
N LEU A 125 0.89 24.37 7.10
CA LEU A 125 0.03 24.64 5.95
C LEU A 125 -1.01 25.73 6.25
N LYS A 126 -1.61 25.72 7.45
CA LYS A 126 -2.55 26.78 7.87
C LYS A 126 -1.89 28.16 7.87
N SER A 127 -0.64 28.25 8.33
CA SER A 127 0.11 29.51 8.34
C SER A 127 0.40 30.05 6.94
N TYR A 128 0.59 29.18 5.94
CA TYR A 128 0.71 29.61 4.54
C TYR A 128 -0.60 30.11 3.95
N ILE A 129 -1.75 29.64 4.44
CA ILE A 129 -3.08 30.02 3.93
C ILE A 129 -3.55 31.36 4.53
N GLN A 130 -3.11 31.69 5.74
CA GLN A 130 -3.48 32.93 6.43
C GLN A 130 -2.65 34.16 6.03
N ASN A 131 -1.62 33.98 5.21
CA ASN A 131 -0.84 35.05 4.58
C ASN A 131 -1.27 35.23 3.11
#